data_AF-A0A5J4S8Q3-F1
#
_entry.id   AF-A0A5J4S8Q3-F1
#
_cell.length_a   1.000
_cell.length_b   1.000
_cell.length_c   1.000
_cell.angle_alpha   90.00
_cell.angle_beta   90.00
_cell.angle_gamma   90.00
#
_symmetry.space_group_name_H-M   'P 1'
#
loop_
_entity.id
_entity.type
_entity.pdbx_description
1 polymer ?
#
loop_
_entity_poly.entity_id
_entity_poly.type
_entity_poly.pdbx_seq_one_letter_code
_entity_poly.pdbx_strand_id
1 'polypeptide(L)'
;MKRLYFAIALILTISCNNSKKIANDEYDAHGELVVCLASYSPFARNYTPEELDKGLSVQRELAHKYGFPVTCYLLSSIVKDHKDNLKQWYEEFGDEVGLHNQREPIGNALSELKKLQEIVTWQTIRSAANINYSLDWVNLYLQNGIESVWGRCYEQSATDGITDRGCPHGFYYLNPVCSKAPNPQSGGVVSVPWLSNDLNLIFRTAQQSTYTFDVNDLQDVRANNPDDDSFWVAELNEYKKQTKYNKIVPLVVQQEVEEFVLNEPGYEQRRPNGYALLESLFKVLQREGIKVVTVSEAVDKYKKAYSDKTPPTYAVFDNIGQLPIIKNNNPFKLSDQRFKTGIGPFFNGYYPTNRDYQYYHPQGIPFNEHGKLLTYYDVNGLLMFEEGNLHPIRITPYTGLTGELYGEAILPEMSYWFDTDKYIPHAEIQKTENANGFSLKINVEAGKNPVFTSTYLPSGVMLWGDYSGYRISGNAPAGTKILNKEGFFIPMMLTEGINELALEMIKK
;
A
#
# COMPACT_ATOMS: atom_id res chain seq x y z
N MET A 1 -18.79 -37.26 51.98
CA MET A 1 -19.22 -36.87 50.62
C MET A 1 -18.55 -35.54 50.30
N LYS A 2 -17.43 -35.51 49.54
CA LYS A 2 -17.34 -35.31 48.06
C LYS A 2 -17.92 -33.93 47.67
N ARG A 3 -17.21 -32.94 47.10
CA ARG A 3 -15.97 -32.87 46.30
C ARG A 3 -15.31 -31.49 46.45
N LEU A 4 -13.98 -31.48 46.45
CA LEU A 4 -13.10 -30.32 46.29
C LEU A 4 -12.76 -30.24 44.79
N TYR A 5 -13.01 -29.12 44.11
CA TYR A 5 -12.57 -28.90 42.72
C TYR A 5 -11.27 -28.09 42.75
N PHE A 6 -10.16 -28.76 42.42
CA PHE A 6 -8.91 -28.13 42.03
C PHE A 6 -9.02 -27.72 40.56
N ALA A 7 -8.93 -26.43 40.26
CA ALA A 7 -8.72 -25.93 38.91
C ALA A 7 -7.22 -26.00 38.60
N ILE A 8 -6.84 -26.94 37.74
CA ILE A 8 -5.50 -27.00 37.15
C ILE A 8 -5.50 -26.03 35.97
N ALA A 9 -4.68 -24.97 36.06
CA ALA A 9 -4.36 -24.11 34.93
C ALA A 9 -3.52 -24.94 33.93
N LEU A 10 -4.15 -25.34 32.83
CA LEU A 10 -3.50 -26.01 31.72
C LEU A 10 -2.83 -24.93 30.85
N ILE A 11 -1.52 -24.74 31.01
CA ILE A 11 -0.72 -23.95 30.07
C ILE A 11 -0.66 -24.75 28.77
N LEU A 12 -1.51 -24.39 27.81
CA LEU A 12 -1.49 -24.90 26.44
C LEU A 12 -0.28 -24.33 25.72
N THR A 13 0.84 -25.06 25.75
CA THR A 13 1.95 -24.85 24.82
C THR A 13 1.48 -25.35 23.45
N ILE A 14 0.93 -24.45 22.62
CA ILE A 14 0.62 -24.77 21.22
C ILE A 14 1.96 -24.91 20.49
N SER A 15 2.46 -26.14 20.42
CA SER A 15 3.57 -26.49 19.54
C SER A 15 3.04 -26.55 18.11
N CYS A 16 3.23 -25.47 17.34
CA CYS A 16 3.07 -25.45 15.89
C CYS A 16 4.21 -26.26 15.23
N ASN A 17 4.16 -27.58 15.34
CA ASN A 17 5.09 -28.49 14.68
C ASN A 17 4.64 -28.76 13.24
N ASN A 18 4.94 -27.82 12.34
CA ASN A 18 4.96 -28.05 10.89
C ASN A 18 5.94 -27.09 10.21
N SER A 19 7.19 -27.01 10.70
CA SER A 19 8.27 -26.33 9.99
C SER A 19 8.85 -27.26 8.93
N LYS A 20 8.33 -27.17 7.69
CA LYS A 20 9.09 -27.60 6.52
C LYS A 20 10.44 -26.89 6.58
N LYS A 21 11.55 -27.63 6.48
CA LYS A 21 12.89 -27.08 6.24
C LYS A 21 12.81 -26.15 5.02
N ILE A 22 12.73 -24.85 5.27
CA ILE A 22 12.89 -23.84 4.22
C ILE A 22 14.38 -23.89 3.86
N ALA A 23 14.67 -24.37 2.67
CA ALA A 23 16.04 -24.47 2.17
C ALA A 23 16.61 -23.06 1.99
N ASN A 24 17.85 -22.87 2.45
CA ASN A 24 18.54 -21.58 2.50
C ASN A 24 18.84 -20.95 1.12
N ASP A 25 18.48 -21.59 0.02
CA ASP A 25 18.75 -21.10 -1.35
C ASP A 25 17.75 -20.02 -1.81
N GLU A 26 16.67 -19.76 -1.06
CA GLU A 26 15.65 -18.75 -1.40
C GLU A 26 16.05 -17.30 -1.04
N TYR A 27 17.22 -17.08 -0.43
CA TYR A 27 17.65 -15.76 0.06
C TYR A 27 18.33 -14.87 -0.99
N ASP A 28 18.78 -15.42 -2.12
CA ASP A 28 19.50 -14.68 -3.17
C ASP A 28 18.65 -14.36 -4.41
N ALA A 29 17.40 -14.85 -4.48
CA ALA A 29 16.51 -14.52 -5.58
C ALA A 29 15.93 -13.11 -5.37
N HIS A 30 16.46 -12.13 -6.10
CA HIS A 30 15.81 -10.83 -6.24
C HIS A 30 14.42 -11.03 -6.86
N GLY A 31 13.41 -10.44 -6.24
CA GLY A 31 12.07 -10.35 -6.80
C GLY A 31 11.99 -9.42 -8.00
N GLU A 32 10.79 -9.26 -8.51
CA GLU A 32 10.50 -8.45 -9.68
C GLU A 32 9.80 -7.14 -9.28
N LEU A 33 10.32 -6.00 -9.76
CA LEU A 33 9.55 -4.74 -9.78
C LEU A 33 8.61 -4.77 -10.98
N VAL A 34 7.32 -4.63 -10.73
CA VAL A 34 6.27 -4.68 -11.75
C VAL A 34 5.56 -3.33 -11.77
N VAL A 35 5.78 -2.56 -12.83
CA VAL A 35 5.10 -1.26 -13.02
C VAL A 35 3.85 -1.47 -13.86
N CYS A 36 2.71 -0.94 -13.42
CA CYS A 36 1.50 -0.88 -14.24
C CYS A 36 0.92 0.54 -14.29
N LEU A 37 0.34 0.89 -15.43
CA LEU A 37 -0.34 2.16 -15.64
C LEU A 37 -1.86 1.94 -15.61
N ALA A 38 -2.50 2.55 -14.62
CA ALA A 38 -3.95 2.56 -14.46
C ALA A 38 -4.49 3.93 -14.83
N SER A 39 -5.54 3.95 -15.63
CA SER A 39 -6.23 5.17 -16.00
C SER A 39 -7.73 5.00 -15.94
N TYR A 40 -8.41 6.07 -15.56
CA TYR A 40 -9.87 6.14 -15.62
C TYR A 40 -10.31 7.51 -16.11
N SER A 41 -11.61 7.60 -16.39
CA SER A 41 -12.31 8.84 -16.63
C SER A 41 -13.51 8.94 -15.66
N PRO A 42 -13.51 9.85 -14.68
CA PRO A 42 -14.67 10.17 -13.89
C PRO A 42 -15.65 10.99 -14.73
N PHE A 43 -16.83 10.43 -14.96
CA PHE A 43 -17.99 11.13 -15.53
C PHE A 43 -18.61 12.17 -14.58
N ALA A 44 -17.96 12.47 -13.45
CA ALA A 44 -18.48 13.40 -12.46
C ALA A 44 -18.35 14.87 -12.88
N ARG A 45 -17.57 15.18 -13.93
CA ARG A 45 -17.50 16.52 -14.51
C ARG A 45 -18.13 16.54 -15.91
N ASN A 46 -18.77 17.66 -16.26
CA ASN A 46 -19.52 17.86 -17.51
C ASN A 46 -18.60 17.95 -18.75
N TYR A 47 -17.78 16.93 -19.00
CA TYR A 47 -16.94 16.88 -20.20
C TYR A 47 -17.77 16.56 -21.44
N THR A 48 -17.44 17.23 -22.53
CA THR A 48 -17.96 16.87 -23.84
C THR A 48 -17.32 15.57 -24.33
N PRO A 49 -18.00 14.80 -25.20
CA PRO A 49 -17.37 13.65 -25.86
C PRO A 49 -16.03 14.01 -26.52
N GLU A 50 -15.94 15.16 -27.19
CA GLU A 50 -14.70 15.62 -27.84
C GLU A 50 -13.52 15.81 -26.86
N GLU A 51 -13.78 16.31 -25.65
CA GLU A 51 -12.75 16.44 -24.62
C GLU A 51 -12.28 15.07 -24.13
N LEU A 52 -13.20 14.13 -23.92
CA LEU A 52 -12.87 12.78 -23.52
C LEU A 52 -12.02 12.06 -24.58
N ASP A 53 -12.41 12.15 -25.85
CA ASP A 53 -11.69 11.60 -26.99
C ASP A 53 -10.26 12.11 -27.04
N LYS A 54 -10.11 13.42 -26.84
CA LYS A 54 -8.81 14.08 -26.81
C LYS A 54 -7.98 13.63 -25.62
N GLY A 55 -8.54 13.56 -24.42
CA GLY A 55 -7.86 13.11 -23.21
C GLY A 55 -7.35 11.67 -23.35
N LEU A 56 -8.22 10.77 -23.82
CA LEU A 56 -7.88 9.38 -24.11
C LEU A 56 -6.76 9.28 -25.14
N SER A 57 -6.88 9.99 -26.27
CA SER A 57 -5.90 9.94 -27.36
C SER A 57 -4.53 10.46 -26.92
N VAL A 58 -4.47 11.60 -26.24
CA VAL A 58 -3.21 12.21 -25.76
C VAL A 58 -2.47 11.26 -24.80
N GLN A 59 -3.18 10.65 -23.86
CA GLN A 59 -2.57 9.73 -22.91
C GLN A 59 -2.03 8.47 -23.61
N ARG A 60 -2.81 7.89 -24.54
CA ARG A 60 -2.45 6.67 -25.27
C ARG A 60 -1.27 6.93 -26.19
N GLU A 61 -1.31 7.99 -27.00
CA GLU A 61 -0.19 8.40 -27.87
C GLU A 61 1.11 8.56 -27.07
N LEU A 62 1.03 9.19 -25.89
CA LEU A 62 2.20 9.35 -25.03
C LEU A 62 2.71 8.01 -24.49
N ALA A 63 1.85 7.14 -23.93
CA ALA A 63 2.27 5.84 -23.41
C ALA A 63 2.83 4.92 -24.51
N HIS A 64 2.15 4.86 -25.65
CA HIS A 64 2.50 4.05 -26.81
C HIS A 64 3.80 4.48 -27.48
N LYS A 65 4.14 5.78 -27.45
CA LYS A 65 5.47 6.29 -27.84
C LYS A 65 6.62 5.60 -27.11
N TYR A 66 6.40 5.16 -25.86
CA TYR A 66 7.39 4.43 -25.05
C TYR A 66 7.15 2.92 -25.03
N GLY A 67 6.14 2.42 -25.77
CA GLY A 67 5.77 1.01 -25.82
C GLY A 67 5.10 0.51 -24.55
N PHE A 68 4.44 1.39 -23.80
CA PHE A 68 3.80 1.04 -22.53
C PHE A 68 2.30 0.78 -22.73
N PRO A 69 1.79 -0.40 -22.35
CA PRO A 69 0.36 -0.67 -22.35
C PRO A 69 -0.34 0.08 -21.20
N VAL A 70 -1.63 0.32 -21.37
CA VAL A 70 -2.47 1.00 -20.36
C VAL A 70 -3.71 0.19 -20.01
N THR A 71 -4.05 0.13 -18.73
CA THR A 71 -5.38 -0.33 -18.30
C THR A 71 -6.34 0.86 -18.19
N CYS A 72 -7.44 0.82 -18.94
CA CYS A 72 -8.46 1.87 -18.98
C CYS A 72 -9.75 1.38 -18.31
N TYR A 73 -10.16 2.03 -17.23
CA TYR A 73 -11.46 1.75 -16.61
C TYR A 73 -12.52 2.66 -17.20
N LEU A 74 -13.43 2.10 -17.99
CA LEU A 74 -14.42 2.85 -18.78
C LEU A 74 -15.84 2.30 -18.60
N LEU A 75 -16.84 3.17 -18.80
CA LEU A 75 -18.23 2.76 -18.96
C LEU A 75 -18.45 2.15 -20.36
N SER A 76 -19.40 1.22 -20.45
CA SER A 76 -19.80 0.55 -21.70
C SER A 76 -20.23 1.53 -22.79
N SER A 77 -20.84 2.67 -22.44
CA SER A 77 -21.19 3.72 -23.40
C SER A 77 -19.96 4.29 -24.12
N ILE A 78 -18.90 4.58 -23.37
CA ILE A 78 -17.65 5.11 -23.94
C ILE A 78 -16.92 4.02 -24.74
N VAL A 79 -16.91 2.80 -24.22
CA VAL A 79 -16.29 1.68 -24.96
C VAL A 79 -17.01 1.40 -26.27
N LYS A 80 -18.33 1.63 -26.34
CA LYS A 80 -19.09 1.53 -27.58
C LYS A 80 -18.67 2.60 -28.59
N ASP A 81 -18.48 3.84 -28.14
CA ASP A 81 -18.17 4.98 -29.00
C ASP A 81 -16.69 4.95 -29.49
N HIS A 82 -15.77 4.35 -28.72
CA HIS A 82 -14.34 4.22 -29.06
C HIS A 82 -13.90 2.79 -29.36
N LYS A 83 -14.83 1.90 -29.71
CA LYS A 83 -14.58 0.46 -29.86
C LYS A 83 -13.39 0.16 -30.77
N ASP A 84 -13.32 0.82 -31.92
CA ASP A 84 -12.30 0.54 -32.94
C ASP A 84 -10.91 0.98 -32.46
N ASN A 85 -10.79 2.17 -31.85
CA ASN A 85 -9.53 2.64 -31.27
C ASN A 85 -9.05 1.75 -30.12
N LEU A 86 -9.95 1.40 -29.18
CA LEU A 86 -9.63 0.54 -28.04
C LEU A 86 -9.19 -0.86 -28.48
N LYS A 87 -9.84 -1.40 -29.52
CA LYS A 87 -9.45 -2.68 -30.11
C LYS A 87 -8.09 -2.58 -30.79
N GLN A 88 -7.84 -1.53 -31.58
CA GLN A 88 -6.55 -1.30 -32.22
C GLN A 88 -5.43 -1.20 -31.18
N TRP A 89 -5.62 -0.42 -30.11
CA TRP A 89 -4.63 -0.28 -29.05
C TRP A 89 -4.37 -1.59 -28.29
N TYR A 90 -5.39 -2.43 -28.10
CA TYR A 90 -5.19 -3.79 -27.58
C TYR A 90 -4.34 -4.64 -28.53
N GLU A 91 -4.64 -4.63 -29.83
CA GLU A 91 -3.92 -5.45 -30.82
C GLU A 91 -2.47 -5.00 -31.03
N GLU A 92 -2.21 -3.68 -30.99
CA GLU A 92 -0.87 -3.11 -31.23
C GLU A 92 -0.01 -3.03 -29.96
N PHE A 93 -0.59 -2.66 -28.82
CA PHE A 93 0.16 -2.35 -27.59
C PHE A 93 -0.19 -3.25 -26.41
N GLY A 94 -1.31 -3.99 -26.47
CA GLY A 94 -1.77 -4.84 -25.36
C GLY A 94 -2.60 -4.09 -24.31
N ASP A 95 -3.18 -2.95 -24.65
CA ASP A 95 -4.02 -2.15 -23.74
C ASP A 95 -5.23 -2.94 -23.20
N GLU A 96 -5.52 -2.76 -21.91
CA GLU A 96 -6.61 -3.44 -21.22
C GLU A 96 -7.83 -2.52 -21.07
N VAL A 97 -9.03 -3.09 -21.26
CA VAL A 97 -10.29 -2.46 -20.86
C VAL A 97 -10.79 -3.10 -19.57
N GLY A 98 -10.94 -2.30 -18.52
CA GLY A 98 -11.51 -2.68 -17.23
C GLY A 98 -12.90 -2.07 -17.00
N LEU A 99 -13.65 -2.67 -16.08
CA LEU A 99 -14.96 -2.15 -15.66
C LEU A 99 -14.80 -0.88 -14.83
N HIS A 100 -15.43 0.23 -15.23
CA HIS A 100 -15.64 1.36 -14.33
C HIS A 100 -17.02 1.29 -13.68
N ASN A 101 -17.08 1.29 -12.35
CA ASN A 101 -18.32 1.18 -11.60
C ASN A 101 -18.27 1.94 -10.27
N GLN A 102 -17.45 3.00 -10.22
CA GLN A 102 -17.26 3.81 -9.04
C GLN A 102 -18.59 4.45 -8.60
N ARG A 103 -18.92 4.37 -7.31
CA ARG A 103 -20.11 4.97 -6.69
C ARG A 103 -21.48 4.45 -7.18
N GLU A 104 -21.50 3.48 -8.09
CA GLU A 104 -22.74 2.85 -8.55
C GLU A 104 -23.27 1.82 -7.54
N PRO A 105 -24.60 1.64 -7.42
CA PRO A 105 -25.19 0.48 -6.74
C PRO A 105 -24.76 -0.84 -7.40
N ILE A 106 -24.66 -1.91 -6.61
CA ILE A 106 -24.17 -3.21 -7.09
C ILE A 106 -24.95 -3.79 -8.29
N GLY A 107 -26.27 -3.60 -8.32
CA GLY A 107 -27.12 -4.05 -9.42
C GLY A 107 -26.77 -3.37 -10.75
N ASN A 108 -26.39 -2.09 -10.71
CA ASN A 108 -25.96 -1.33 -11.88
C ASN A 108 -24.60 -1.85 -12.37
N ALA A 109 -23.67 -2.15 -11.46
CA ALA A 109 -22.36 -2.67 -11.84
C ALA A 109 -22.42 -4.02 -12.56
N LEU A 110 -23.31 -4.93 -12.16
CA LEU A 110 -23.50 -6.20 -12.87
C LEU A 110 -24.08 -5.99 -14.28
N SER A 111 -25.06 -5.09 -14.40
CA SER A 111 -25.64 -4.72 -15.70
C SER A 111 -24.57 -4.12 -16.61
N GLU A 112 -23.73 -3.25 -16.06
CA GLU A 112 -22.66 -2.58 -16.78
C GLU A 112 -21.58 -3.55 -17.25
N LEU A 113 -21.16 -4.49 -16.38
CA LEU A 113 -20.22 -5.54 -16.74
C LEU A 113 -20.73 -6.39 -17.91
N LYS A 114 -22.02 -6.76 -17.90
CA LYS A 114 -22.61 -7.55 -18.99
C LYS A 114 -22.59 -6.81 -20.32
N LYS A 115 -22.98 -5.53 -20.33
CA LYS A 115 -22.90 -4.70 -21.55
C LYS A 115 -21.47 -4.58 -22.04
N LEU A 116 -20.51 -4.39 -21.13
CA LEU A 116 -19.10 -4.28 -21.47
C LEU A 116 -18.60 -5.59 -22.11
N GLN A 117 -18.97 -6.76 -21.57
CA GLN A 117 -18.65 -8.07 -22.13
C GLN A 117 -19.31 -8.33 -23.50
N GLU A 118 -20.46 -7.74 -23.79
CA GLU A 118 -21.10 -7.81 -25.12
C GLU A 118 -20.36 -6.97 -26.17
N ILE A 119 -19.80 -5.82 -25.77
CA ILE A 119 -19.08 -4.91 -26.66
C ILE A 119 -17.64 -5.38 -26.88
N VAL A 120 -16.94 -5.70 -25.78
CA VAL A 120 -15.52 -6.06 -25.74
C VAL A 120 -15.37 -7.56 -25.93
N THR A 121 -15.44 -8.00 -27.18
CA THR A 121 -15.31 -9.42 -27.54
C THR A 121 -13.87 -9.83 -27.88
N TRP A 122 -12.93 -8.88 -27.90
CA TRP A 122 -11.53 -9.12 -28.28
C TRP A 122 -10.61 -9.36 -27.08
N GLN A 123 -11.08 -9.12 -25.86
CA GLN A 123 -10.36 -9.41 -24.62
C GLN A 123 -11.34 -9.78 -23.50
N THR A 124 -10.85 -10.49 -22.48
CA THR A 124 -11.63 -10.77 -21.27
C THR A 124 -11.52 -9.61 -20.30
N ILE A 125 -12.65 -9.10 -19.80
CA ILE A 125 -12.67 -8.10 -18.72
C ILE A 125 -12.30 -8.78 -17.40
N ARG A 126 -11.12 -8.46 -16.85
CA ARG A 126 -10.57 -9.09 -15.64
C ARG A 126 -10.31 -8.11 -14.49
N SER A 127 -10.38 -6.81 -14.75
CA SER A 127 -10.14 -5.78 -13.73
C SER A 127 -11.33 -4.81 -13.63
N ALA A 128 -11.49 -4.22 -12.45
CA ALA A 128 -12.50 -3.19 -12.19
C ALA A 128 -11.91 -2.00 -11.41
N ALA A 129 -12.56 -0.84 -11.50
CA ALA A 129 -12.28 0.34 -10.71
C ALA A 129 -13.47 0.69 -9.82
N ASN A 130 -13.29 0.60 -8.50
CA ASN A 130 -14.36 0.89 -7.55
C ASN A 130 -13.83 1.29 -6.16
N ILE A 131 -14.51 2.27 -5.55
CA ILE A 131 -14.30 2.73 -4.17
C ILE A 131 -15.34 2.21 -3.18
N ASN A 132 -16.36 1.47 -3.65
CA ASN A 132 -17.38 0.87 -2.79
C ASN A 132 -16.99 -0.55 -2.41
N TYR A 133 -17.20 -0.89 -1.13
CA TYR A 133 -16.73 -2.14 -0.56
C TYR A 133 -17.79 -2.83 0.30
N SER A 134 -18.03 -4.09 0.01
CA SER A 134 -18.81 -4.99 0.84
C SER A 134 -18.54 -6.43 0.43
N LEU A 135 -19.02 -7.37 1.24
CA LEU A 135 -19.09 -8.78 0.88
C LEU A 135 -19.75 -8.98 -0.50
N ASP A 136 -20.82 -8.24 -0.79
CA ASP A 136 -21.54 -8.35 -2.04
C ASP A 136 -20.68 -7.92 -3.24
N TRP A 137 -19.89 -6.86 -3.09
CA TRP A 137 -18.94 -6.44 -4.14
C TRP A 137 -17.89 -7.50 -4.43
N VAL A 138 -17.27 -8.06 -3.38
CA VAL A 138 -16.28 -9.13 -3.54
C VAL A 138 -16.91 -10.35 -4.22
N ASN A 139 -18.13 -10.72 -3.83
CA ASN A 139 -18.88 -11.82 -4.45
C ASN A 139 -19.21 -11.54 -5.92
N LEU A 140 -19.64 -10.33 -6.27
CA LEU A 140 -19.89 -9.95 -7.67
C LEU A 140 -18.63 -10.14 -8.52
N TYR A 141 -17.48 -9.69 -8.04
CA TYR A 141 -16.23 -9.82 -8.78
C TYR A 141 -15.83 -11.28 -8.98
N LEU A 142 -15.83 -12.08 -7.91
CA LEU A 142 -15.48 -13.50 -7.98
C LEU A 142 -16.39 -14.29 -8.92
N GLN A 143 -17.71 -14.05 -8.86
CA GLN A 143 -18.69 -14.77 -9.68
C GLN A 143 -18.61 -14.43 -11.17
N ASN A 144 -18.03 -13.28 -11.52
CA ASN A 144 -18.00 -12.79 -12.90
C ASN A 144 -16.57 -12.73 -13.48
N GLY A 145 -15.60 -13.40 -12.85
CA GLY A 145 -14.24 -13.49 -13.36
C GLY A 145 -13.41 -12.19 -13.26
N ILE A 146 -13.84 -11.24 -12.43
CA ILE A 146 -13.03 -10.07 -12.09
C ILE A 146 -12.02 -10.48 -11.02
N GLU A 147 -10.75 -10.29 -11.35
CA GLU A 147 -9.62 -10.76 -10.58
C GLU A 147 -8.98 -9.66 -9.75
N SER A 148 -9.21 -8.40 -10.09
CA SER A 148 -8.66 -7.26 -9.38
C SER A 148 -9.59 -6.07 -9.33
N VAL A 149 -9.42 -5.26 -8.28
CA VAL A 149 -10.12 -3.99 -8.10
C VAL A 149 -9.11 -2.92 -7.77
N TRP A 150 -8.99 -1.96 -8.67
CA TRP A 150 -8.23 -0.72 -8.50
C TRP A 150 -9.09 0.32 -7.76
N GLY A 151 -8.50 1.03 -6.81
CA GLY A 151 -9.28 2.00 -6.02
C GLY A 151 -8.86 2.26 -4.58
N ARG A 152 -7.84 1.59 -4.03
CA ARG A 152 -7.47 1.78 -2.61
C ARG A 152 -6.42 2.84 -2.43
N CYS A 153 -6.71 3.81 -1.56
CA CYS A 153 -5.78 4.91 -1.33
C CYS A 153 -5.15 4.78 0.05
N TYR A 154 -3.98 4.15 0.09
CA TYR A 154 -3.21 3.95 1.32
C TYR A 154 -2.97 5.28 2.04
N GLU A 155 -3.32 5.37 3.33
CA GLU A 155 -3.26 6.60 4.15
C GLU A 155 -4.24 7.74 3.79
N GLN A 156 -5.10 7.58 2.77
CA GLN A 156 -6.12 8.58 2.43
C GLN A 156 -7.17 8.71 3.53
N SER A 157 -7.61 9.94 3.78
CA SER A 157 -8.64 10.24 4.76
C SER A 157 -9.55 11.36 4.25
N ALA A 158 -10.82 11.03 4.04
CA ALA A 158 -11.92 11.91 3.64
C ALA A 158 -11.79 12.59 2.25
N THR A 159 -10.66 12.52 1.56
CA THR A 159 -10.53 13.00 0.17
C THR A 159 -11.41 12.14 -0.75
N ASP A 160 -12.22 12.77 -1.61
CA ASP A 160 -13.16 12.13 -2.54
C ASP A 160 -14.16 11.14 -1.92
N GLY A 161 -14.43 11.28 -0.61
CA GLY A 161 -15.25 10.33 0.14
C GLY A 161 -14.55 8.98 0.38
N ILE A 162 -13.25 8.88 0.09
CA ILE A 162 -12.44 7.68 0.31
C ILE A 162 -11.69 7.85 1.63
N THR A 163 -11.73 6.80 2.44
CA THR A 163 -10.96 6.73 3.69
C THR A 163 -10.38 5.34 3.86
N ASP A 164 -9.19 5.14 3.29
CA ASP A 164 -8.50 3.84 3.21
C ASP A 164 -7.19 3.83 4.02
N ARG A 165 -7.02 4.81 4.92
CA ARG A 165 -5.90 4.82 5.88
C ARG A 165 -5.73 3.44 6.51
N GLY A 166 -4.50 2.93 6.66
CA GLY A 166 -4.20 1.64 7.29
C GLY A 166 -4.55 0.38 6.51
N CYS A 167 -5.10 0.50 5.29
CA CYS A 167 -5.06 -0.62 4.36
C CYS A 167 -3.59 -0.95 3.98
N PRO A 168 -3.32 -2.12 3.39
CA PRO A 168 -2.01 -2.38 2.82
C PRO A 168 -1.63 -1.41 1.69
N HIS A 169 -0.37 -1.00 1.63
CA HIS A 169 0.13 -0.08 0.60
C HIS A 169 0.38 -0.72 -0.77
N GLY A 170 0.40 -2.05 -0.86
CA GLY A 170 0.65 -2.79 -2.09
C GLY A 170 -0.53 -3.69 -2.48
N PHE A 171 -0.26 -4.73 -3.26
CA PHE A 171 -1.29 -5.70 -3.66
C PHE A 171 -1.61 -6.65 -2.50
N TYR A 172 -2.90 -6.91 -2.29
CA TYR A 172 -3.39 -7.88 -1.31
C TYR A 172 -4.71 -8.51 -1.76
N TYR A 173 -5.00 -9.73 -1.32
CA TYR A 173 -6.32 -10.32 -1.52
C TYR A 173 -7.35 -9.62 -0.63
N LEU A 174 -8.47 -9.16 -1.19
CA LEU A 174 -9.53 -8.47 -0.45
C LEU A 174 -10.20 -9.41 0.55
N ASN A 175 -10.25 -9.00 1.82
CA ASN A 175 -11.06 -9.69 2.81
C ASN A 175 -12.56 -9.38 2.58
N PRO A 176 -13.41 -10.40 2.45
CA PRO A 176 -14.84 -10.22 2.20
C PRO A 176 -15.60 -9.56 3.38
N VAL A 177 -15.04 -9.58 4.59
CA VAL A 177 -15.61 -8.94 5.79
C VAL A 177 -15.16 -7.49 5.94
N CYS A 178 -13.94 -7.17 5.51
CA CYS A 178 -13.38 -5.83 5.58
C CYS A 178 -12.39 -5.62 4.43
N SER A 179 -12.81 -4.96 3.36
CA SER A 179 -12.00 -4.78 2.15
C SER A 179 -10.70 -4.01 2.35
N LYS A 180 -10.53 -3.30 3.48
CA LYS A 180 -9.30 -2.59 3.87
C LYS A 180 -8.27 -3.52 4.50
N ALA A 181 -8.61 -4.80 4.71
CA ALA A 181 -7.74 -5.81 5.28
C ALA A 181 -7.48 -6.94 4.28
N PRO A 182 -6.32 -7.62 4.37
CA PRO A 182 -6.05 -8.83 3.62
C PRO A 182 -6.98 -9.98 4.00
N ASN A 183 -7.34 -10.78 3.01
CA ASN A 183 -8.08 -12.03 3.19
C ASN A 183 -7.21 -13.03 3.97
N PRO A 184 -7.66 -13.52 5.14
CA PRO A 184 -6.93 -14.56 5.86
C PRO A 184 -7.06 -15.93 5.17
N GLN A 185 -8.04 -16.09 4.27
CA GLN A 185 -8.25 -17.32 3.50
C GLN A 185 -7.46 -17.31 2.18
N SER A 186 -7.42 -18.47 1.54
CA SER A 186 -6.70 -18.67 0.28
C SER A 186 -7.40 -17.96 -0.89
N GLY A 187 -6.64 -17.20 -1.67
CA GLY A 187 -7.02 -16.54 -2.91
C GLY A 187 -7.99 -15.38 -2.74
N GLY A 188 -8.60 -15.01 -3.87
CA GLY A 188 -9.63 -13.98 -3.94
C GLY A 188 -9.36 -12.93 -5.02
N VAL A 189 -10.12 -11.84 -4.91
CA VAL A 189 -9.93 -10.63 -5.71
C VAL A 189 -8.74 -9.86 -5.17
N VAL A 190 -7.83 -9.44 -6.02
CA VAL A 190 -6.66 -8.65 -5.62
C VAL A 190 -7.02 -7.17 -5.58
N SER A 191 -6.82 -6.55 -4.43
CA SER A 191 -6.82 -5.11 -4.30
C SER A 191 -5.58 -4.52 -4.97
N VAL A 192 -5.79 -3.52 -5.81
CA VAL A 192 -4.74 -2.74 -6.46
C VAL A 192 -4.85 -1.31 -5.91
N PRO A 193 -3.78 -0.74 -5.34
CA PRO A 193 -3.83 0.63 -4.83
C PRO A 193 -4.11 1.60 -5.99
N TRP A 194 -4.78 2.72 -5.69
CA TRP A 194 -5.08 3.78 -6.64
C TRP A 194 -3.80 4.29 -7.31
N LEU A 195 -2.76 4.50 -6.50
CA LEU A 195 -1.45 4.93 -6.91
C LEU A 195 -0.41 4.37 -5.94
N SER A 196 0.85 4.32 -6.37
CA SER A 196 1.99 4.07 -5.51
C SER A 196 2.49 5.37 -4.88
N ASN A 197 2.95 5.28 -3.63
CA ASN A 197 3.39 6.41 -2.79
C ASN A 197 4.83 6.25 -2.31
N ASP A 198 5.46 7.38 -1.96
CA ASP A 198 6.58 7.38 -1.02
C ASP A 198 6.04 7.13 0.38
N LEU A 199 6.21 5.90 0.88
CA LEU A 199 5.63 5.49 2.16
C LEU A 199 6.18 6.29 3.35
N ASN A 200 7.42 6.76 3.29
CA ASN A 200 8.04 7.55 4.36
C ASN A 200 7.45 8.96 4.36
N LEU A 201 7.48 9.66 3.23
CA LEU A 201 6.97 11.02 3.11
C LEU A 201 5.46 11.11 3.36
N ILE A 202 4.66 10.18 2.83
CA ILE A 202 3.21 10.22 3.12
C ILE A 202 2.94 9.92 4.58
N PHE A 203 3.72 9.07 5.25
CA PHE A 203 3.50 8.82 6.68
C PHE A 203 3.80 10.08 7.51
N ARG A 204 4.87 10.81 7.17
CA ARG A 204 5.33 11.99 7.91
C ARG A 204 4.49 13.24 7.63
N THR A 205 3.95 13.36 6.42
CA THR A 205 3.14 14.51 6.01
C THR A 205 1.63 14.23 6.10
N ALA A 206 1.25 12.95 6.10
CA ALA A 206 -0.09 12.40 5.92
C ALA A 206 -0.86 12.97 4.72
N GLN A 207 -0.11 13.36 3.72
CA GLN A 207 -0.65 13.78 2.45
C GLN A 207 -0.51 12.63 1.49
N GLN A 208 -1.48 11.73 1.56
CA GLN A 208 -1.51 10.56 0.70
C GLN A 208 -1.39 10.94 -0.78
N SER A 209 -1.98 12.05 -1.20
CA SER A 209 -2.01 12.43 -2.62
C SER A 209 -0.67 13.01 -3.10
N THR A 210 0.22 13.53 -2.25
CA THR A 210 1.25 14.47 -2.75
C THR A 210 2.56 13.86 -3.23
N TYR A 211 3.08 12.82 -2.58
CA TYR A 211 4.34 12.17 -2.96
C TYR A 211 4.04 10.81 -3.60
N THR A 212 3.63 10.83 -4.87
CA THR A 212 2.95 9.71 -5.53
C THR A 212 3.40 9.48 -6.96
N PHE A 213 2.95 8.39 -7.57
CA PHE A 213 2.99 8.18 -9.01
C PHE A 213 1.70 8.65 -9.70
N ASP A 214 1.07 9.70 -9.18
CA ASP A 214 0.13 10.58 -9.88
C ASP A 214 0.88 11.89 -10.17
N VAL A 215 1.08 12.19 -11.46
CA VAL A 215 1.91 13.34 -11.86
C VAL A 215 1.25 14.68 -11.55
N ASN A 216 -0.09 14.71 -11.49
CA ASN A 216 -0.86 15.93 -11.23
C ASN A 216 -0.73 16.33 -9.76
N ASP A 217 -0.78 15.36 -8.86
CA ASP A 217 -0.62 15.65 -7.43
C ASP A 217 0.79 16.15 -7.07
N LEU A 218 1.83 15.56 -7.67
CA LEU A 218 3.21 16.03 -7.49
C LEU A 218 3.43 17.44 -8.02
N GLN A 219 2.76 17.78 -9.12
CA GLN A 219 2.79 19.12 -9.67
C GLN A 219 2.21 20.12 -8.66
N ASP A 220 1.10 19.77 -8.01
CA ASP A 220 0.40 20.67 -7.08
C ASP A 220 1.26 21.02 -5.86
N VAL A 221 2.13 20.11 -5.41
CA VAL A 221 3.12 20.36 -4.34
C VAL A 221 4.50 20.78 -4.84
N ARG A 222 4.70 20.88 -6.16
CA ARG A 222 5.99 21.22 -6.79
C ARG A 222 7.14 20.32 -6.31
N ALA A 223 6.83 19.07 -5.99
CA ALA A 223 7.82 18.06 -5.64
C ALA A 223 8.50 17.48 -6.90
N ASN A 224 8.09 17.92 -8.08
CA ASN A 224 8.66 17.53 -9.36
C ASN A 224 8.51 18.64 -10.41
N ASN A 225 9.36 18.65 -11.44
CA ASN A 225 9.19 19.44 -12.65
C ASN A 225 9.75 18.68 -13.87
N PRO A 226 9.33 19.00 -15.11
CA PRO A 226 9.75 18.24 -16.29
C PRO A 226 11.27 18.17 -16.54
N ASP A 227 12.02 19.13 -16.03
CA ASP A 227 13.47 19.25 -16.23
C ASP A 227 14.31 18.63 -15.09
N ASP A 228 13.67 18.20 -14.00
CA ASP A 228 14.31 17.60 -12.82
C ASP A 228 13.61 16.29 -12.45
N ASP A 229 14.15 15.16 -12.94
CA ASP A 229 13.62 13.83 -12.68
C ASP A 229 14.11 13.21 -11.35
N SER A 230 14.74 13.99 -10.47
CA SER A 230 15.36 13.48 -9.25
C SER A 230 14.37 12.80 -8.30
N PHE A 231 13.14 13.31 -8.21
CA PHE A 231 12.07 12.66 -7.45
C PHE A 231 11.76 11.27 -8.02
N TRP A 232 11.52 11.19 -9.33
CA TRP A 232 11.21 9.91 -10.00
C TRP A 232 12.30 8.88 -9.80
N VAL A 233 13.56 9.29 -9.97
CA VAL A 233 14.70 8.39 -9.80
C VAL A 233 14.82 7.91 -8.36
N ALA A 234 14.69 8.81 -7.38
CA ALA A 234 14.79 8.45 -5.97
C ALA A 234 13.68 7.50 -5.55
N GLU A 235 12.43 7.83 -5.88
CA GLU A 235 11.27 7.04 -5.50
C GLU A 235 11.27 5.66 -6.18
N LEU A 236 11.60 5.61 -7.47
CA LEU A 236 11.76 4.35 -8.19
C LEU A 236 12.86 3.46 -7.59
N ASN A 237 13.93 4.07 -7.09
CA ASN A 237 14.98 3.35 -6.38
C ASN A 237 14.49 2.78 -5.05
N GLU A 238 13.61 3.48 -4.33
CA GLU A 238 12.95 2.93 -3.13
C GLU A 238 12.16 1.66 -3.48
N TYR A 239 11.34 1.67 -4.53
CA TYR A 239 10.61 0.47 -4.96
C TYR A 239 11.55 -0.66 -5.42
N LYS A 240 12.59 -0.35 -6.21
CA LYS A 240 13.59 -1.35 -6.64
C LYS A 240 14.28 -2.03 -5.47
N LYS A 241 14.63 -1.29 -4.40
CA LYS A 241 15.27 -1.84 -3.20
C LYS A 241 14.42 -2.95 -2.57
N GLN A 242 13.08 -2.83 -2.61
CA GLN A 242 12.18 -3.78 -1.97
C GLN A 242 12.12 -5.16 -2.66
N THR A 243 12.61 -5.26 -3.90
CA THR A 243 12.75 -6.55 -4.60
C THR A 243 13.71 -7.51 -3.89
N LYS A 244 14.57 -7.00 -3.01
CA LYS A 244 15.43 -7.83 -2.14
C LYS A 244 14.63 -8.59 -1.08
N TYR A 245 13.43 -8.11 -0.74
CA TYR A 245 12.65 -8.62 0.39
C TYR A 245 11.39 -9.36 -0.07
N ASN A 246 10.82 -8.95 -1.20
CA ASN A 246 9.56 -9.42 -1.75
C ASN A 246 9.77 -10.07 -3.13
N LYS A 247 9.02 -11.13 -3.45
CA LYS A 247 9.08 -11.79 -4.77
C LYS A 247 8.52 -10.92 -5.89
N ILE A 248 7.53 -10.09 -5.58
CA ILE A 248 6.92 -9.10 -6.48
C ILE A 248 6.79 -7.79 -5.70
N VAL A 249 7.16 -6.68 -6.34
CA VAL A 249 6.93 -5.31 -5.86
C VAL A 249 6.09 -4.59 -6.91
N PRO A 250 4.78 -4.44 -6.70
CA PRO A 250 3.94 -3.69 -7.62
C PRO A 250 4.18 -2.18 -7.44
N LEU A 251 4.21 -1.45 -8.56
CA LEU A 251 4.21 0.00 -8.60
C LEU A 251 3.10 0.45 -9.55
N VAL A 252 2.13 1.20 -9.03
CA VAL A 252 0.97 1.67 -9.78
C VAL A 252 1.17 3.13 -10.12
N VAL A 253 1.28 3.42 -11.42
CA VAL A 253 1.18 4.78 -11.96
C VAL A 253 -0.28 5.04 -12.26
N GLN A 254 -0.81 6.16 -11.78
CA GLN A 254 -2.16 6.61 -12.07
C GLN A 254 -2.09 7.78 -13.05
N GLN A 255 -3.08 7.87 -13.94
CA GLN A 255 -3.34 9.11 -14.67
C GLN A 255 -4.82 9.23 -15.08
N GLU A 256 -5.43 10.34 -14.70
CA GLU A 256 -6.74 10.79 -15.18
C GLU A 256 -6.66 11.34 -16.61
N VAL A 257 -7.54 10.88 -17.51
CA VAL A 257 -7.52 11.30 -18.92
C VAL A 257 -7.95 12.76 -19.08
N GLU A 258 -8.82 13.21 -18.20
CA GLU A 258 -9.37 14.55 -18.20
C GLU A 258 -8.35 15.62 -17.77
N GLU A 259 -7.29 15.23 -17.05
CA GLU A 259 -6.21 16.15 -16.68
C GLU A 259 -5.48 16.72 -17.90
N PHE A 260 -5.58 16.07 -19.07
CA PHE A 260 -5.07 16.60 -20.34
C PHE A 260 -6.03 17.58 -21.03
N VAL A 261 -7.28 17.64 -20.57
CA VAL A 261 -8.37 18.43 -21.16
C VAL A 261 -9.14 19.28 -20.13
N LEU A 262 -8.60 19.48 -18.93
CA LEU A 262 -9.14 20.41 -17.93
C LEU A 262 -8.87 21.89 -18.28
N ASN A 263 -9.93 22.64 -18.62
CA ASN A 263 -9.87 24.06 -19.03
C ASN A 263 -10.43 24.99 -17.95
N GLU A 264 -10.15 24.69 -16.68
CA GLU A 264 -10.66 25.49 -15.55
C GLU A 264 -9.73 26.69 -15.27
N PRO A 265 -10.26 27.89 -14.99
CA PRO A 265 -9.44 29.03 -14.57
C PRO A 265 -8.58 28.69 -13.34
N GLY A 266 -7.28 28.94 -13.41
CA GLY A 266 -6.29 28.53 -12.39
C GLY A 266 -5.57 27.20 -12.66
N TYR A 267 -6.00 26.46 -13.69
CA TYR A 267 -5.42 25.17 -14.11
C TYR A 267 -4.68 25.26 -15.46
N GLU A 268 -4.43 26.47 -15.98
CA GLU A 268 -3.91 26.69 -17.33
C GLU A 268 -2.51 26.08 -17.53
N GLN A 269 -1.72 25.95 -16.46
CA GLN A 269 -0.40 25.32 -16.49
C GLN A 269 -0.43 23.83 -16.13
N ARG A 270 -1.56 23.28 -15.64
CA ARG A 270 -1.65 21.87 -15.22
C ARG A 270 -1.53 20.89 -16.39
N ARG A 271 -2.12 21.23 -17.54
CA ARG A 271 -2.06 20.40 -18.76
C ARG A 271 -0.65 20.23 -19.36
N PRO A 272 0.05 21.30 -19.81
CA PRO A 272 1.35 21.14 -20.46
C PRO A 272 2.38 20.55 -19.49
N ASN A 273 2.30 20.90 -18.21
CA ASN A 273 3.19 20.37 -17.19
C ASN A 273 2.87 18.91 -16.87
N GLY A 274 1.61 18.51 -16.73
CA GLY A 274 1.20 17.12 -16.50
C GLY A 274 1.65 16.19 -17.63
N TYR A 275 1.46 16.59 -18.89
CA TYR A 275 2.00 15.84 -20.04
C TYR A 275 3.52 15.71 -19.97
N ALA A 276 4.24 16.82 -19.72
CA ALA A 276 5.70 16.82 -19.69
C ALA A 276 6.26 16.04 -18.48
N LEU A 277 5.55 16.06 -17.34
CA LEU A 277 5.88 15.28 -16.15
C LEU A 277 5.67 13.79 -16.35
N LEU A 278 4.54 13.39 -16.97
CA LEU A 278 4.30 12.00 -17.32
C LEU A 278 5.31 11.51 -18.36
N GLU A 279 5.64 12.34 -19.35
CA GLU A 279 6.71 12.02 -20.30
C GLU A 279 8.06 11.87 -19.59
N SER A 280 8.37 12.74 -18.61
CA SER A 280 9.58 12.65 -17.80
C SER A 280 9.64 11.31 -17.05
N LEU A 281 8.55 10.90 -16.38
CA LEU A 281 8.45 9.58 -15.75
C LEU A 281 8.71 8.45 -16.75
N PHE A 282 8.07 8.49 -17.93
CA PHE A 282 8.25 7.45 -18.94
C PHE A 282 9.68 7.38 -19.49
N LYS A 283 10.36 8.52 -19.64
CA LYS A 283 11.80 8.56 -19.97
C LYS A 283 12.63 7.89 -18.88
N VAL A 284 12.32 8.11 -17.60
CA VAL A 284 12.99 7.42 -16.48
C VAL A 284 12.75 5.91 -16.56
N LEU A 285 11.49 5.46 -16.72
CA LEU A 285 11.17 4.03 -16.83
C LEU A 285 11.90 3.36 -18.01
N GLN A 286 11.91 4.01 -19.17
CA GLN A 286 12.62 3.52 -20.36
C GLN A 286 14.14 3.48 -20.15
N ARG A 287 14.73 4.56 -19.59
CA ARG A 287 16.17 4.65 -19.29
C ARG A 287 16.61 3.55 -18.33
N GLU A 288 15.77 3.24 -17.35
CA GLU A 288 16.02 2.21 -16.34
C GLU A 288 15.67 0.78 -16.83
N GLY A 289 15.19 0.63 -18.07
CA GLY A 289 14.83 -0.66 -18.65
C GLY A 289 13.65 -1.35 -17.95
N ILE A 290 12.75 -0.57 -17.34
CA ILE A 290 11.62 -1.10 -16.58
C ILE A 290 10.47 -1.42 -17.53
N LYS A 291 9.98 -2.65 -17.47
CA LYS A 291 8.80 -3.05 -18.21
C LYS A 291 7.54 -2.54 -17.52
N VAL A 292 6.71 -1.83 -18.29
CA VAL A 292 5.34 -1.47 -17.90
C VAL A 292 4.39 -2.54 -18.44
N VAL A 293 3.40 -2.93 -17.63
CA VAL A 293 2.39 -3.94 -17.93
C VAL A 293 0.99 -3.43 -17.61
N THR A 294 -0.05 -4.13 -18.07
CA THR A 294 -1.43 -3.86 -17.63
C THR A 294 -1.63 -4.28 -16.18
N VAL A 295 -2.67 -3.76 -15.53
CA VAL A 295 -3.05 -4.15 -14.16
C VAL A 295 -3.34 -5.64 -14.07
N SER A 296 -4.04 -6.22 -15.05
CA SER A 296 -4.29 -7.68 -15.08
C SER A 296 -3.00 -8.49 -15.18
N GLU A 297 -2.03 -8.08 -16.00
CA GLU A 297 -0.72 -8.75 -16.07
C GLU A 297 0.07 -8.64 -14.75
N ALA A 298 0.02 -7.49 -14.08
CA ALA A 298 0.63 -7.31 -12.77
C ALA A 298 -0.01 -8.23 -11.71
N VAL A 299 -1.34 -8.36 -11.75
CA VAL A 299 -2.10 -9.25 -10.87
C VAL A 299 -1.79 -10.72 -11.13
N ASP A 300 -1.61 -11.12 -12.40
CA ASP A 300 -1.17 -12.47 -12.76
C ASP A 300 0.19 -12.80 -12.15
N LYS A 301 1.14 -11.87 -12.24
CA LYS A 301 2.46 -12.02 -11.62
C LYS A 301 2.36 -12.14 -10.10
N TYR A 302 1.52 -11.32 -9.46
CA TYR A 302 1.27 -11.38 -8.02
C TYR A 302 0.67 -12.72 -7.60
N LYS A 303 -0.42 -13.16 -8.24
CA LYS A 303 -1.08 -14.44 -7.95
C LYS A 303 -0.16 -15.63 -8.20
N LYS A 304 0.67 -15.58 -9.24
CA LYS A 304 1.67 -16.61 -9.52
C LYS A 304 2.73 -16.69 -8.41
N ALA A 305 3.18 -15.54 -7.89
CA ALA A 305 4.14 -15.49 -6.80
C ALA A 305 3.52 -15.90 -5.45
N TYR A 306 2.23 -15.61 -5.25
CA TYR A 306 1.52 -15.73 -3.98
C TYR A 306 0.12 -16.33 -4.19
N SER A 307 0.05 -17.59 -4.59
CA SER A 307 -1.23 -18.24 -4.95
C SER A 307 -2.14 -18.51 -3.76
N ASP A 308 -1.60 -18.57 -2.55
CA ASP A 308 -2.34 -18.90 -1.34
C ASP A 308 -2.94 -17.65 -0.71
N LYS A 309 -2.16 -16.81 -0.04
CA LYS A 309 -2.67 -15.64 0.68
C LYS A 309 -1.76 -14.45 0.50
N THR A 310 -2.20 -13.29 1.00
CA THR A 310 -1.36 -12.10 1.04
C THR A 310 -0.08 -12.43 1.83
N PRO A 311 1.11 -12.28 1.22
CA PRO A 311 2.35 -12.64 1.87
C PRO A 311 2.74 -11.58 2.90
N PRO A 312 3.63 -11.92 3.84
CA PRO A 312 4.43 -10.92 4.54
C PRO A 312 5.14 -10.02 3.51
N THR A 313 4.84 -8.73 3.58
CA THR A 313 5.34 -7.72 2.65
C THR A 313 6.12 -6.66 3.42
N TYR A 314 7.32 -6.32 2.92
CA TYR A 314 8.25 -5.41 3.58
C TYR A 314 8.57 -4.24 2.66
N ALA A 315 8.55 -3.04 3.21
CA ALA A 315 8.98 -1.83 2.51
C ALA A 315 9.85 -0.99 3.45
N VAL A 316 11.16 -0.94 3.21
CA VAL A 316 12.09 -0.07 3.94
C VAL A 316 12.43 1.11 3.05
N PHE A 317 11.86 2.27 3.36
CA PHE A 317 12.02 3.49 2.55
C PHE A 317 12.97 4.46 3.26
N ASP A 318 13.99 4.91 2.55
CA ASP A 318 14.81 6.05 2.94
C ASP A 318 13.97 7.34 2.97
N ASN A 319 14.47 8.38 3.62
CA ASN A 319 13.80 9.69 3.62
C ASN A 319 14.29 10.53 2.43
N ILE A 320 13.57 10.48 1.32
CA ILE A 320 13.91 11.29 0.13
C ILE A 320 13.48 12.76 0.29
N GLY A 321 12.89 13.16 1.42
CA GLY A 321 12.53 14.55 1.73
C GLY A 321 13.72 15.50 1.78
N GLN A 322 14.95 14.98 1.81
CA GLN A 322 16.18 15.76 1.70
C GLN A 322 16.53 16.17 0.26
N LEU A 323 15.84 15.63 -0.75
CA LEU A 323 16.02 16.07 -2.13
C LEU A 323 15.78 17.58 -2.25
N PRO A 324 16.65 18.33 -2.95
CA PRO A 324 16.51 19.78 -3.08
C PRO A 324 15.12 20.21 -3.58
N ILE A 325 14.55 19.48 -4.55
CA ILE A 325 13.23 19.79 -5.11
C ILE A 325 12.10 19.67 -4.09
N ILE A 326 12.16 18.70 -3.17
CA ILE A 326 11.19 18.57 -2.08
C ILE A 326 11.46 19.58 -0.97
N LYS A 327 12.71 19.63 -0.50
CA LYS A 327 13.13 20.47 0.63
C LYS A 327 12.84 21.95 0.40
N ASN A 328 13.06 22.44 -0.82
CA ASN A 328 12.90 23.86 -1.16
C ASN A 328 11.46 24.25 -1.46
N ASN A 329 10.65 23.31 -1.95
CA ASN A 329 9.27 23.59 -2.35
C ASN A 329 8.23 23.22 -1.32
N ASN A 330 8.65 22.68 -0.16
CA ASN A 330 7.73 22.21 0.88
C ASN A 330 6.63 23.24 1.18
N PRO A 331 5.39 23.00 0.72
CA PRO A 331 4.26 23.91 0.95
C PRO A 331 3.89 23.99 2.44
N PHE A 332 4.35 23.02 3.23
CA PHE A 332 3.93 22.78 4.59
C PHE A 332 4.99 23.32 5.53
N LYS A 333 4.86 24.60 5.90
CA LYS A 333 5.61 25.16 7.03
C LYS A 333 5.10 24.52 8.33
N LEU A 334 5.47 23.27 8.56
CA LEU A 334 5.05 22.42 9.69
C LEU A 334 5.42 23.00 11.07
N SER A 335 6.19 24.08 11.13
CA SER A 335 6.72 24.66 12.38
C SER A 335 5.81 25.69 13.06
N ASP A 336 4.64 26.03 12.52
CA ASP A 336 3.81 27.08 13.12
C ASP A 336 3.04 26.58 14.34
N GLN A 337 3.53 26.92 15.53
CA GLN A 337 2.94 26.56 16.82
C GLN A 337 1.48 27.04 16.99
N ARG A 338 1.00 27.98 16.17
CA ARG A 338 -0.38 28.46 16.21
C ARG A 338 -1.42 27.38 15.90
N PHE A 339 -1.02 26.28 15.28
CA PHE A 339 -1.92 25.16 14.99
C PHE A 339 -2.04 24.14 16.14
N LYS A 340 -1.33 24.32 17.27
CA LYS A 340 -1.38 23.39 18.42
C LYS A 340 -2.69 23.42 19.22
N THR A 341 -3.49 24.48 19.10
CA THR A 341 -4.63 24.70 19.99
C THR A 341 -5.95 24.33 19.31
N GLY A 342 -6.34 23.05 19.36
CA GLY A 342 -7.77 22.74 19.19
C GLY A 342 -8.21 21.34 18.81
N ILE A 343 -7.35 20.41 18.40
CA ILE A 343 -7.83 19.18 17.75
C ILE A 343 -7.07 17.94 18.25
N GLY A 344 -7.60 17.31 19.30
CA GLY A 344 -7.35 15.90 19.63
C GLY A 344 -5.97 15.54 20.21
N PRO A 345 -5.80 14.26 20.63
CA PRO A 345 -4.47 13.72 20.92
C PRO A 345 -3.63 13.64 19.64
N PHE A 346 -2.31 13.51 19.80
CA PHE A 346 -1.42 13.25 18.67
C PHE A 346 -1.72 11.86 18.07
N PHE A 347 -1.55 11.72 16.75
CA PHE A 347 -1.69 10.48 16.01
C PHE A 347 -0.32 10.07 15.44
N ASN A 348 0.21 8.91 15.84
CA ASN A 348 1.59 8.46 15.54
C ASN A 348 2.68 9.49 15.91
N GLY A 349 2.45 10.24 17.00
CA GLY A 349 3.28 11.38 17.37
C GLY A 349 2.98 12.66 16.60
N TYR A 350 2.01 12.74 15.69
CA TYR A 350 1.78 13.98 14.95
C TYR A 350 0.44 14.63 15.26
N TYR A 351 0.41 15.97 15.40
CA TYR A 351 -0.84 16.72 15.59
C TYR A 351 -1.53 16.97 14.25
N PRO A 352 -2.80 16.58 14.07
CA PRO A 352 -3.57 16.99 12.90
C PRO A 352 -3.91 18.49 13.00
N THR A 353 -3.51 19.28 12.00
CA THR A 353 -3.99 20.67 11.89
C THR A 353 -5.36 20.70 11.19
N ASN A 354 -6.14 21.75 11.46
CA ASN A 354 -7.47 21.95 10.88
C ASN A 354 -7.50 21.89 9.35
N ARG A 355 -8.49 21.21 8.76
CA ARG A 355 -8.88 21.11 7.31
C ARG A 355 -7.79 20.80 6.26
N ASP A 356 -6.53 21.14 6.50
CA ASP A 356 -5.40 21.01 5.58
C ASP A 356 -4.50 19.82 5.98
N TYR A 357 -4.91 19.04 6.99
CA TYR A 357 -4.32 17.75 7.39
C TYR A 357 -2.79 17.78 7.50
N GLN A 358 -2.20 18.85 8.03
CA GLN A 358 -0.76 18.91 8.23
C GLN A 358 -0.40 18.24 9.55
N TYR A 359 0.75 17.58 9.60
CA TYR A 359 1.20 16.81 10.74
C TYR A 359 2.51 17.38 11.29
N TYR A 360 2.53 17.70 12.59
CA TYR A 360 3.72 18.18 13.29
C TYR A 360 4.23 17.15 14.30
N HIS A 361 5.50 16.76 14.18
CA HIS A 361 6.17 15.88 15.14
C HIS A 361 6.28 16.56 16.52
N PRO A 362 6.08 15.88 17.67
CA PRO A 362 5.94 16.55 18.97
C PRO A 362 7.21 17.30 19.38
N GLN A 363 8.37 16.74 19.02
CA GLN A 363 9.69 17.31 19.26
C GLN A 363 10.09 18.35 18.21
N GLY A 364 9.26 18.58 17.19
CA GLY A 364 9.52 19.56 16.14
C GLY A 364 10.56 19.18 15.11
N ILE A 365 10.82 17.88 14.98
CA ILE A 365 11.66 17.34 13.91
C ILE A 365 10.90 17.55 12.58
N PRO A 366 11.49 18.24 11.60
CA PRO A 366 10.86 18.41 10.30
C PRO A 366 10.84 17.08 9.54
N PHE A 367 9.85 16.90 8.66
CA PHE A 367 9.62 15.64 7.93
C PHE A 367 10.87 15.10 7.22
N ASN A 368 11.74 15.97 6.73
CA ASN A 368 12.96 15.60 6.01
C ASN A 368 14.11 15.14 6.93
N GLU A 369 14.08 15.43 8.23
CA GLU A 369 15.13 15.01 9.19
C GLU A 369 14.87 13.65 9.83
N HIS A 370 13.74 13.01 9.53
CA HIS A 370 13.45 11.65 9.98
C HIS A 370 14.34 10.62 9.29
N GLY A 371 14.58 9.49 9.98
CA GLY A 371 15.28 8.34 9.41
C GLY A 371 14.39 7.52 8.47
N LYS A 372 14.82 6.28 8.24
CA LYS A 372 14.05 5.31 7.43
C LYS A 372 12.72 4.96 8.07
N LEU A 373 11.79 4.52 7.22
CA LEU A 373 10.54 3.91 7.64
C LEU A 373 10.49 2.46 7.12
N LEU A 374 10.33 1.50 8.02
CA LEU A 374 9.87 0.16 7.65
C LEU A 374 8.35 0.14 7.75
N THR A 375 7.68 -0.17 6.64
CA THR A 375 6.26 -0.56 6.62
C THR A 375 6.16 -2.05 6.33
N TYR A 376 5.50 -2.79 7.21
CA TYR A 376 5.24 -4.21 7.09
C TYR A 376 3.74 -4.46 7.05
N TYR A 377 3.29 -5.42 6.25
CA TYR A 377 1.95 -5.98 6.42
C TYR A 377 1.89 -7.47 6.06
N ASP A 378 0.94 -8.17 6.66
CA ASP A 378 0.51 -9.52 6.29
C ASP A 378 -0.99 -9.68 6.55
N VAL A 379 -1.50 -10.92 6.59
CA VAL A 379 -2.91 -11.21 6.91
C VAL A 379 -3.34 -10.87 8.34
N ASN A 380 -2.40 -10.63 9.25
CA ASN A 380 -2.67 -10.37 10.66
C ASN A 380 -2.72 -8.88 10.98
N GLY A 381 -1.90 -8.08 10.31
CA GLY A 381 -1.87 -6.63 10.54
C GLY A 381 -0.88 -5.88 9.67
N LEU A 382 -0.91 -4.56 9.82
CA LEU A 382 0.11 -3.63 9.33
C LEU A 382 0.87 -3.04 10.51
N LEU A 383 2.19 -2.94 10.35
CA LEU A 383 3.13 -2.42 11.34
C LEU A 383 4.03 -1.39 10.69
N MET A 384 4.39 -0.34 11.42
CA MET A 384 5.37 0.65 10.96
C MET A 384 6.45 0.82 12.02
N PHE A 385 7.71 1.00 11.59
CA PHE A 385 8.84 1.26 12.46
C PHE A 385 9.67 2.41 11.89
N GLU A 386 10.07 3.33 12.76
CA GLU A 386 11.05 4.37 12.45
C GLU A 386 12.46 3.88 12.79
N GLU A 387 13.44 4.30 11.99
CA GLU A 387 14.85 4.01 12.23
C GLU A 387 15.28 4.39 13.65
N GLY A 388 15.90 3.43 14.35
CA GLY A 388 16.28 3.57 15.75
C GLY A 388 15.24 3.07 16.75
N ASN A 389 13.96 2.94 16.35
CA ASN A 389 12.92 2.39 17.22
C ASN A 389 12.83 0.86 17.09
N LEU A 390 12.88 0.17 18.24
CA LEU A 390 12.82 -1.30 18.31
C LEU A 390 11.38 -1.85 18.21
N HIS A 391 10.41 -1.06 18.66
CA HIS A 391 8.98 -1.37 18.66
C HIS A 391 8.28 -0.56 17.56
N PRO A 392 7.09 -1.00 17.10
CA PRO A 392 6.39 -0.26 16.07
C PRO A 392 6.01 1.14 16.56
N ILE A 393 5.89 2.09 15.65
CA ILE A 393 5.27 3.40 15.89
C ILE A 393 3.79 3.41 15.50
N ARG A 394 3.33 2.33 14.85
CA ARG A 394 1.94 2.10 14.50
C ARG A 394 1.64 0.62 14.37
N ILE A 395 0.46 0.23 14.86
CA ILE A 395 -0.13 -1.09 14.68
C ILE A 395 -1.54 -0.92 14.11
N THR A 396 -1.87 -1.68 13.08
CA THR A 396 -3.22 -1.78 12.53
C THR A 396 -3.59 -3.26 12.44
N PRO A 397 -4.40 -3.79 13.37
CA PRO A 397 -4.79 -5.18 13.35
C PRO A 397 -5.81 -5.49 12.26
N TYR A 398 -5.63 -6.62 11.59
CA TYR A 398 -6.57 -7.17 10.62
C TYR A 398 -7.34 -8.38 11.15
N THR A 399 -7.02 -8.82 12.37
CA THR A 399 -7.70 -9.90 13.08
C THR A 399 -8.89 -9.37 13.89
N GLY A 400 -9.95 -10.17 14.03
CA GLY A 400 -11.09 -9.83 14.91
C GLY A 400 -12.04 -8.76 14.36
N LEU A 401 -11.91 -8.42 13.07
CA LEU A 401 -12.76 -7.46 12.36
C LEU A 401 -14.21 -7.98 12.27
N THR A 402 -15.19 -7.17 12.68
CA THR A 402 -16.63 -7.44 12.47
C THR A 402 -17.17 -6.65 11.27
N GLY A 403 -17.94 -7.30 10.37
CA GLY A 403 -18.37 -6.67 9.10
C GLY A 403 -19.22 -5.40 9.23
N GLU A 404 -19.86 -5.16 10.38
CA GLU A 404 -20.75 -4.01 10.61
C GLU A 404 -20.01 -2.69 10.90
N LEU A 405 -18.72 -2.73 11.27
CA LEU A 405 -17.99 -1.55 11.76
C LEU A 405 -17.29 -0.74 10.66
N TYR A 406 -17.27 -1.19 9.40
CA TYR A 406 -16.22 -0.80 8.44
C TYR A 406 -16.71 -0.27 7.09
N GLY A 407 -17.84 0.45 7.06
CA GLY A 407 -18.25 1.25 5.91
C GLY A 407 -17.33 2.47 5.68
N GLU A 408 -17.89 3.67 5.59
CA GLU A 408 -17.12 4.93 5.53
C GLU A 408 -16.30 5.21 6.80
N ALA A 409 -16.56 4.48 7.89
CA ALA A 409 -15.86 4.62 9.14
C ALA A 409 -14.38 4.21 9.01
N ILE A 410 -13.52 5.13 9.45
CA ILE A 410 -12.12 4.90 9.75
C ILE A 410 -12.04 3.78 10.81
N LEU A 411 -11.17 2.75 10.69
CA LEU A 411 -10.91 1.90 11.86
C LEU A 411 -10.53 2.81 13.03
N PRO A 412 -10.98 2.60 14.27
CA PRO A 412 -10.61 3.48 15.38
C PRO A 412 -9.10 3.77 15.45
N GLU A 413 -8.27 2.78 15.15
CA GLU A 413 -6.80 2.86 15.04
C GLU A 413 -6.23 3.54 13.79
N MET A 414 -7.06 3.75 12.77
CA MET A 414 -6.78 4.59 11.61
C MET A 414 -7.31 6.02 11.82
N SER A 415 -8.02 6.28 12.92
CA SER A 415 -8.59 7.59 13.20
C SER A 415 -7.52 8.52 13.75
N TYR A 416 -7.53 9.77 13.29
CA TYR A 416 -6.63 10.82 13.79
C TYR A 416 -6.89 11.18 15.26
N TRP A 417 -7.91 10.59 15.89
CA TRP A 417 -8.22 10.73 17.31
C TRP A 417 -7.62 9.62 18.20
N PHE A 418 -6.95 8.62 17.61
CA PHE A 418 -6.46 7.48 18.35
C PHE A 418 -4.96 7.58 18.63
N ASP A 419 -4.63 7.72 19.91
CA ASP A 419 -3.25 7.67 20.41
C ASP A 419 -2.77 6.22 20.36
N THR A 420 -2.21 5.82 19.22
CA THR A 420 -1.64 4.48 18.98
C THR A 420 -0.51 4.17 19.96
N ASP A 421 0.29 5.16 20.33
CA ASP A 421 1.50 5.00 21.14
C ASP A 421 1.19 4.38 22.51
N LYS A 422 0.13 4.87 23.18
CA LYS A 422 -0.33 4.34 24.47
C LYS A 422 -0.61 2.83 24.46
N TYR A 423 -0.92 2.27 23.30
CA TYR A 423 -1.35 0.89 23.17
C TYR A 423 -0.32 -0.01 22.47
N ILE A 424 0.84 0.54 22.11
CA ILE A 424 1.92 -0.25 21.53
C ILE A 424 2.72 -0.88 22.67
N PRO A 425 2.78 -2.22 22.74
CA PRO A 425 3.56 -2.88 23.77
C PRO A 425 5.05 -2.74 23.46
N HIS A 426 5.85 -2.47 24.49
CA HIS A 426 7.31 -2.37 24.37
C HIS A 426 7.95 -3.75 24.55
N ALA A 427 8.95 -4.03 23.72
CA ALA A 427 9.74 -5.24 23.81
C ALA A 427 11.01 -5.03 24.65
N GLU A 428 11.25 -5.91 25.61
CA GLU A 428 12.54 -6.07 26.26
C GLU A 428 13.39 -7.09 25.51
N ILE A 429 14.59 -6.71 25.11
CA ILE A 429 15.45 -7.54 24.28
C ILE A 429 16.77 -7.79 25.00
N GLN A 430 17.10 -9.07 25.17
CA GLN A 430 18.38 -9.53 25.69
C GLN A 430 19.14 -10.24 24.58
N LYS A 431 20.30 -9.68 24.20
CA LYS A 431 21.20 -10.26 23.20
C LYS A 431 22.38 -10.93 23.89
N THR A 432 22.66 -12.18 23.57
CA THR A 432 23.83 -12.91 24.08
C THR A 432 24.70 -13.40 22.93
N GLU A 433 25.90 -12.84 22.79
CA GLU A 433 26.87 -13.27 21.78
C GLU A 433 27.44 -14.66 22.11
N ASN A 434 27.73 -15.45 21.08
CA ASN A 434 28.38 -16.74 21.19
C ASN A 434 29.35 -16.97 20.01
N ALA A 435 30.15 -18.04 20.06
CA ALA A 435 31.18 -18.29 19.05
C ALA A 435 30.61 -18.46 17.62
N ASN A 436 29.33 -18.84 17.50
CA ASN A 436 28.68 -19.16 16.25
C ASN A 436 27.65 -18.11 15.81
N GLY A 437 27.55 -16.97 16.50
CA GLY A 437 26.53 -15.95 16.25
C GLY A 437 26.02 -15.35 17.57
N PHE A 438 24.69 -15.18 17.70
CA PHE A 438 24.08 -14.66 18.93
C PHE A 438 22.69 -15.21 19.16
N SER A 439 22.25 -15.22 20.41
CA SER A 439 20.87 -15.49 20.79
C SER A 439 20.14 -14.19 21.17
N LEU A 440 18.84 -14.17 20.91
CA LEU A 440 17.91 -13.12 21.32
C LEU A 440 16.86 -13.74 22.24
N LYS A 441 16.65 -13.15 23.41
CA LYS A 441 15.43 -13.32 24.21
C LYS A 441 14.62 -12.04 24.14
N ILE A 442 13.39 -12.13 23.68
CA ILE A 442 12.45 -11.01 23.53
C ILE A 442 11.28 -11.28 24.46
N ASN A 443 10.98 -10.34 25.35
CA ASN A 443 9.79 -10.36 26.18
C ASN A 443 8.91 -9.17 25.84
N VAL A 444 7.61 -9.40 25.68
CA VAL A 444 6.65 -8.34 25.39
C VAL A 444 5.43 -8.54 26.30
N GLU A 445 5.15 -7.56 27.15
CA GLU A 445 3.92 -7.53 27.94
C GLU A 445 2.83 -6.81 27.15
N ALA A 446 1.77 -7.53 26.79
CA ALA A 446 0.64 -6.98 26.08
C ALA A 446 -0.57 -6.89 27.01
N GLY A 447 -1.08 -5.67 27.19
CA GLY A 447 -2.33 -5.44 27.89
C GLY A 447 -3.55 -5.70 27.01
N LYS A 448 -4.71 -5.93 27.63
CA LYS A 448 -5.98 -5.91 26.91
C LYS A 448 -6.22 -4.52 26.32
N ASN A 449 -6.34 -4.46 25.00
CA ASN A 449 -6.71 -3.23 24.33
C ASN A 449 -8.25 -3.15 24.21
N PRO A 450 -8.91 -2.12 24.77
CA PRO A 450 -10.37 -1.99 24.66
C PRO A 450 -10.84 -1.65 23.23
N VAL A 451 -9.94 -1.19 22.36
CA VAL A 451 -10.21 -0.84 20.97
C VAL A 451 -10.05 -2.05 20.05
N PHE A 452 -9.03 -2.88 20.29
CA PHE A 452 -8.84 -4.10 19.52
C PHE A 452 -9.68 -5.23 20.12
N THR A 453 -10.74 -5.60 19.42
CA THR A 453 -11.63 -6.73 19.81
C THR A 453 -10.96 -8.09 19.62
N SER A 454 -9.83 -8.15 18.92
CA SER A 454 -9.07 -9.38 18.70
C SER A 454 -8.46 -9.93 19.98
N THR A 455 -8.44 -11.26 20.10
CA THR A 455 -7.68 -11.96 21.15
C THR A 455 -6.17 -11.89 20.94
N TYR A 456 -5.74 -11.53 19.72
CA TYR A 456 -4.34 -11.41 19.35
C TYR A 456 -4.02 -10.01 18.83
N LEU A 457 -2.89 -9.46 19.23
CA LEU A 457 -2.37 -8.18 18.74
C LEU A 457 -1.16 -8.45 17.83
N PRO A 458 -1.22 -8.15 16.52
CA PRO A 458 -0.03 -8.13 15.69
C PRO A 458 0.95 -7.08 16.21
N SER A 459 2.21 -7.45 16.30
CA SER A 459 3.32 -6.59 16.73
C SER A 459 4.61 -7.10 16.09
N GLY A 460 5.74 -6.55 16.50
CA GLY A 460 7.04 -7.05 16.09
C GLY A 460 8.18 -6.29 16.71
N VAL A 461 9.38 -6.75 16.39
CA VAL A 461 10.65 -6.12 16.76
C VAL A 461 11.43 -5.82 15.50
N MET A 462 11.98 -4.61 15.40
CA MET A 462 12.92 -4.23 14.36
C MET A 462 14.29 -3.93 14.97
N LEU A 463 15.27 -4.78 14.69
CA LEU A 463 16.67 -4.52 15.05
C LEU A 463 17.36 -3.82 13.87
N TRP A 464 17.55 -2.51 13.96
CA TRP A 464 18.24 -1.74 12.92
C TRP A 464 19.73 -2.07 12.84
N GLY A 465 20.29 -2.12 11.63
CA GLY A 465 21.72 -2.35 11.37
C GLY A 465 22.02 -3.50 10.40
N ASP A 466 23.30 -3.79 10.20
CA ASP A 466 23.72 -4.81 9.24
C ASP A 466 23.71 -6.22 9.85
N TYR A 467 22.72 -7.01 9.46
CA TYR A 467 22.60 -8.43 9.83
C TYR A 467 22.84 -9.37 8.65
N SER A 468 23.36 -8.87 7.52
CA SER A 468 23.55 -9.66 6.28
C SER A 468 24.52 -10.84 6.45
N GLY A 469 25.43 -10.78 7.43
CA GLY A 469 26.38 -11.82 7.81
C GLY A 469 25.80 -12.95 8.68
N TYR A 470 24.50 -12.95 8.95
CA TYR A 470 23.83 -13.97 9.76
C TYR A 470 22.75 -14.72 8.98
N ARG A 471 22.35 -15.88 9.50
CA ARG A 471 21.17 -16.65 9.08
C ARG A 471 20.26 -16.88 10.28
N ILE A 472 18.96 -16.91 10.03
CA ILE A 472 17.92 -17.11 11.04
C ILE A 472 17.81 -18.60 11.35
N SER A 473 17.74 -18.98 12.63
CA SER A 473 17.46 -20.36 13.03
C SER A 473 16.03 -20.80 12.66
N GLY A 474 15.78 -22.11 12.54
CA GLY A 474 14.51 -22.65 12.05
C GLY A 474 13.28 -22.43 12.93
N ASN A 475 13.41 -21.81 14.11
CA ASN A 475 12.31 -21.58 15.05
C ASN A 475 11.71 -20.16 14.95
N ALA A 476 12.12 -19.36 13.95
CA ALA A 476 11.64 -18.00 13.82
C ALA A 476 10.16 -17.92 13.41
N PRO A 477 9.40 -16.92 13.92
CA PRO A 477 8.05 -16.64 13.45
C PRO A 477 7.97 -16.45 11.93
N ALA A 478 6.87 -16.88 11.32
CA ALA A 478 6.61 -16.62 9.91
C ALA A 478 6.65 -15.12 9.62
N GLY A 479 7.37 -14.71 8.57
CA GLY A 479 7.60 -13.30 8.25
C GLY A 479 8.86 -12.69 8.93
N THR A 480 9.61 -13.49 9.70
CA THR A 480 10.92 -13.05 10.19
C THR A 480 11.89 -12.92 9.01
N LYS A 481 12.54 -11.75 8.87
CA LYS A 481 13.37 -11.43 7.69
C LYS A 481 14.59 -10.59 8.06
N ILE A 482 15.76 -10.96 7.54
CA ILE A 482 16.94 -10.07 7.48
C ILE A 482 16.74 -9.15 6.28
N LEU A 483 16.60 -7.85 6.53
CA LEU A 483 16.39 -6.79 5.56
C LEU A 483 17.75 -6.24 5.10
N ASN A 484 18.64 -7.15 4.67
CA ASN A 484 20.01 -6.86 4.24
C ASN A 484 20.78 -6.00 5.27
N LYS A 485 21.24 -4.81 4.88
CA LYS A 485 21.98 -3.86 5.73
C LYS A 485 21.06 -2.96 6.56
N GLU A 486 19.76 -3.03 6.35
CA GLU A 486 18.80 -2.15 7.00
C GLU A 486 18.41 -2.64 8.39
N GLY A 487 18.27 -3.96 8.55
CA GLY A 487 17.99 -4.53 9.87
C GLY A 487 17.52 -5.98 9.85
N PHE A 488 17.01 -6.40 10.99
CA PHE A 488 16.42 -7.71 11.22
C PHE A 488 15.04 -7.54 11.86
N PHE A 489 14.00 -7.90 11.11
CA PHE A 489 12.60 -7.77 11.52
C PHE A 489 12.01 -9.12 11.97
N ILE A 490 11.30 -9.10 13.09
CA ILE A 490 10.69 -10.27 13.73
C ILE A 490 9.22 -9.94 14.04
N PRO A 491 8.24 -10.45 13.27
CA PRO A 491 6.83 -10.26 13.60
C PRO A 491 6.43 -11.15 14.78
N MET A 492 5.48 -10.66 15.58
CA MET A 492 4.94 -11.35 16.75
C MET A 492 3.42 -11.24 16.76
N MET A 493 2.74 -12.33 17.15
CA MET A 493 1.32 -12.31 17.48
C MET A 493 1.20 -12.43 19.00
N LEU A 494 0.83 -11.33 19.65
CA LEU A 494 0.82 -11.23 21.10
C LEU A 494 -0.54 -11.64 21.65
N THR A 495 -0.54 -12.40 22.74
CA THR A 495 -1.71 -12.63 23.60
C THR A 495 -1.63 -11.72 24.83
N GLU A 496 -2.76 -11.48 25.50
CA GLU A 496 -2.77 -10.76 26.78
C GLU A 496 -1.80 -11.40 27.79
N GLY A 497 -0.98 -10.58 28.45
CA GLY A 497 0.07 -11.00 29.38
C GLY A 497 1.48 -10.99 28.78
N ILE A 498 2.36 -11.81 29.35
CA ILE A 498 3.79 -11.89 28.97
C ILE A 498 3.94 -12.85 27.79
N ASN A 499 4.52 -12.36 26.70
CA ASN A 499 4.88 -13.11 25.52
C ASN A 499 6.40 -13.23 25.46
N GLU A 500 6.93 -14.45 25.43
CA GLU A 500 8.37 -14.69 25.31
C GLU A 500 8.71 -15.32 23.96
N LEU A 501 9.79 -14.84 23.33
CA LEU A 501 10.34 -15.41 22.11
C LEU A 501 11.87 -15.53 22.26
N ALA A 502 12.40 -16.71 21.94
CA ALA A 502 13.84 -16.95 21.89
C ALA A 502 14.26 -17.33 20.46
N LEU A 503 15.26 -16.65 19.92
CA LEU A 503 15.79 -16.87 18.58
C LEU A 503 17.30 -16.99 18.59
N GLU A 504 17.81 -17.93 17.80
CA GLU A 504 19.24 -18.02 17.51
C GLU A 504 19.53 -17.44 16.12
N MET A 505 20.58 -16.64 16.02
CA MET A 505 21.15 -16.09 14.80
C MET A 505 22.53 -16.70 14.61
N ILE A 506 22.72 -17.39 13.50
CA ILE A 506 23.95 -18.13 13.23
C ILE A 506 24.78 -17.33 12.24
N LYS A 507 26.07 -17.12 12.50
CA LYS A 507 27.00 -16.47 11.58
C LYS A 507 27.15 -17.32 10.30
N LYS A 508 27.13 -16.68 9.14
CA LYS A 508 27.31 -17.33 7.83
C LYS A 508 28.72 -17.85 7.63
#